data_AF-A0A817MDY9-F1
#
_entry.id   AF-A0A817MDY9-F1
#
_cell.length_a   1.000
_cell.length_b   1.000
_cell.length_c   1.000
_cell.angle_alpha   90.00
_cell.angle_beta   90.00
_cell.angle_gamma   90.00
#
_symmetry.space_group_name_H-M   'P 1'
#
loop_
_entity.id
_entity.type
_entity.pdbx_description
1 polymer ?
#
loop_
_entity_poly.entity_id
_entity_poly.type
_entity_poly.pdbx_seq_one_letter_code
_entity_poly.pdbx_strand_id
1 'polypeptide(L)'
;MCIRFAYFVNSTDVQRNENNTKIDVIARGCHTASIWSIELDNSFGWQLIIGPFNPTACTLGIYFRITQKRPTRVAVAFDDITIAQCGTLNVLTTVEPPFTTPFNKTSLNYINYILLITILLFMLNIRRSY
;
A
#
# COMPACT_ATOMS: atom_id res chain seq x y z
N MET A 1 -1.14 6.84 24.81
CA MET A 1 -0.04 6.29 23.98
C MET A 1 -0.51 6.27 22.54
N CYS A 2 0.39 6.06 21.59
CA CYS A 2 0.02 5.81 20.21
C CYS A 2 0.78 4.59 19.70
N ILE A 3 0.15 3.85 18.80
CA ILE A 3 0.78 2.81 18.02
C ILE A 3 0.98 3.30 16.59
N ARG A 4 2.16 3.04 16.03
CA ARG A 4 2.49 3.23 14.62
C ARG A 4 2.84 1.87 14.04
N PHE A 5 2.34 1.56 12.85
CA PHE A 5 2.72 0.36 12.11
C PHE A 5 2.44 0.54 10.63
N ALA A 6 3.23 -0.12 9.79
CA ALA A 6 2.94 -0.31 8.38
C ALA A 6 2.20 -1.64 8.18
N TYR A 7 1.29 -1.69 7.21
CA TYR A 7 0.61 -2.92 6.81
C TYR A 7 0.52 -3.04 5.29
N PHE A 8 0.46 -4.28 4.81
CA PHE A 8 0.26 -4.63 3.40
C PHE A 8 -0.72 -5.79 3.30
N VAL A 9 -1.66 -5.69 2.34
CA VAL A 9 -2.65 -6.73 2.05
C VAL A 9 -2.68 -6.97 0.55
N ASN A 10 -2.57 -8.24 0.15
CA ASN A 10 -2.73 -8.66 -1.23
C ASN A 10 -3.47 -9.99 -1.32
N SER A 11 -4.67 -9.97 -1.88
CA SER A 11 -5.46 -11.15 -2.22
C SER A 11 -5.44 -11.39 -3.73
N THR A 12 -5.39 -12.65 -4.14
CA THR A 12 -5.59 -13.03 -5.55
C THR A 12 -7.08 -13.16 -5.93
N ASP A 13 -7.98 -13.13 -4.95
CA ASP A 13 -9.42 -13.27 -5.11
C ASP A 13 -10.13 -12.02 -4.55
N VAL A 14 -10.00 -10.91 -5.28
CA VAL A 14 -10.62 -9.62 -4.93
C VAL A 14 -11.99 -9.55 -5.58
N GLN A 15 -13.05 -9.52 -4.77
CA GLN A 15 -14.42 -9.37 -5.26
C GLN A 15 -14.83 -7.91 -5.26
N ARG A 16 -15.49 -7.46 -6.34
CA ARG A 16 -15.75 -6.03 -6.58
C ARG A 16 -16.61 -5.35 -5.49
N ASN A 17 -17.45 -6.12 -4.80
CA ASN A 17 -18.44 -5.60 -3.84
C ASN A 17 -18.36 -6.27 -2.46
N GLU A 18 -17.28 -7.01 -2.18
CA GLU A 18 -17.15 -7.71 -0.90
C GLU A 18 -15.71 -7.72 -0.44
N ASN A 19 -15.49 -7.28 0.79
CA ASN A 19 -14.21 -7.43 1.47
C ASN A 19 -14.26 -8.69 2.34
N ASN A 20 -13.37 -9.62 2.04
CA ASN A 20 -13.27 -10.91 2.71
C ASN A 20 -12.35 -10.86 3.94
N THR A 21 -11.29 -10.06 3.88
CA THR A 21 -10.26 -9.97 4.91
C THR A 21 -10.50 -8.78 5.83
N LYS A 22 -10.57 -9.06 7.13
CA LYS A 22 -10.63 -8.07 8.20
C LYS A 22 -9.33 -8.08 8.99
N ILE A 23 -8.78 -6.90 9.24
CA ILE A 23 -7.64 -6.71 10.14
C ILE A 23 -8.10 -5.86 11.31
N ASP A 24 -7.86 -6.36 12.53
CA ASP A 24 -8.07 -5.63 13.77
C ASP A 24 -6.75 -5.49 14.54
N VAL A 25 -6.53 -4.32 15.13
CA VAL A 25 -5.51 -4.10 16.16
C VAL A 25 -6.24 -3.84 17.46
N ILE A 26 -6.04 -4.73 18.44
CA ILE A 26 -6.77 -4.71 19.72
C ILE A 26 -5.81 -4.66 20.89
N ALA A 27 -6.15 -3.85 21.90
CA ALA A 27 -5.54 -3.94 23.23
C ALA A 27 -6.33 -4.96 24.06
N ARG A 28 -5.64 -5.95 24.62
CA ARG A 28 -6.27 -6.96 25.48
C ARG A 28 -5.68 -6.90 26.89
N GLY A 29 -6.55 -7.09 27.86
CA GLY A 29 -6.26 -7.07 29.28
C GLY A 29 -7.45 -7.58 30.08
N CYS A 30 -7.80 -6.89 31.16
CA CYS A 30 -9.08 -7.07 31.86
C CYS A 30 -10.29 -6.82 30.92
N HIS A 31 -10.12 -5.91 29.96
CA HIS A 31 -11.08 -5.65 28.89
C HIS A 31 -10.39 -5.69 27.53
N THR A 32 -11.20 -5.87 26.48
CA THR A 32 -10.73 -5.78 25.08
C THR A 32 -11.17 -4.43 24.51
N ALA A 33 -10.22 -3.67 23.96
CA ALA A 33 -10.49 -2.40 23.29
C ALA A 33 -9.96 -2.45 21.86
N SER A 34 -10.79 -2.05 20.90
CA SER A 34 -10.35 -1.87 19.51
C SER A 34 -9.54 -0.58 19.38
N ILE A 35 -8.36 -0.68 18.80
CA ILE A 35 -7.50 0.48 18.49
C ILE A 35 -7.74 0.90 17.04
N TRP A 36 -7.76 -0.08 16.14
CA TRP A 36 -7.93 0.15 14.71
C TRP A 36 -8.52 -1.10 14.04
N SER A 37 -9.33 -0.90 13.01
CA SER A 37 -9.93 -1.97 12.23
C SER A 37 -10.08 -1.52 10.78
N ILE A 38 -9.88 -2.45 9.86
CA ILE A 38 -10.19 -2.27 8.44
C ILE A 38 -10.69 -3.58 7.84
N GLU A 39 -11.57 -3.47 6.85
CA GLU A 39 -11.95 -4.59 5.98
C GLU A 39 -11.53 -4.24 4.55
N LEU A 40 -10.62 -5.04 3.96
CA LEU A 40 -10.12 -4.88 2.60
C LEU A 40 -9.43 -6.16 2.13
N ASP A 41 -9.46 -6.45 0.83
CA ASP A 41 -8.72 -7.56 0.23
C ASP A 41 -7.45 -7.13 -0.52
N ASN A 42 -7.25 -5.83 -0.70
CA ASN A 42 -6.04 -5.29 -1.30
C ASN A 42 -5.76 -3.87 -0.78
N SER A 43 -4.53 -3.61 -0.33
CA SER A 43 -4.10 -2.29 0.16
C SER A 43 -3.44 -1.43 -0.91
N PHE A 44 -3.21 -1.96 -2.12
CA PHE A 44 -2.54 -1.30 -3.24
C PHE A 44 -1.16 -0.73 -2.90
N GLY A 45 -0.44 -1.41 -1.99
CA GLY A 45 0.87 -0.98 -1.49
C GLY A 45 0.93 -0.97 0.04
N TRP A 46 2.08 -0.56 0.57
CA TRP A 46 2.27 -0.37 2.00
C TRP A 46 1.47 0.82 2.50
N GLN A 47 0.80 0.65 3.62
CA GLN A 47 -0.05 1.65 4.24
C GLN A 47 0.42 1.91 5.67
N LEU A 48 0.53 3.18 6.07
CA LEU A 48 0.99 3.57 7.40
C LEU A 48 -0.20 3.96 8.28
N ILE A 49 -0.27 3.40 9.48
CA ILE A 49 -1.28 3.75 10.48
C ILE A 49 -0.59 4.35 11.70
N ILE A 50 -1.20 5.42 12.23
CA ILE A 50 -0.89 6.00 13.53
C ILE A 50 -2.21 6.12 14.28
N GLY A 51 -2.35 5.39 15.37
CA GLY A 51 -3.59 5.32 16.15
C GLY A 51 -3.35 5.63 17.63
N PRO A 52 -4.10 6.57 18.23
CA PRO A 52 -4.05 6.75 19.67
C PRO A 52 -4.71 5.58 20.38
N PHE A 53 -4.14 5.17 21.51
CA PHE A 53 -4.78 4.26 22.45
C PHE A 53 -4.40 4.59 23.90
N ASN A 54 -5.32 4.30 24.80
CA ASN A 54 -5.17 4.58 26.22
C ASN A 54 -4.89 3.27 26.96
N PRO A 55 -3.62 2.87 27.15
CA PRO A 55 -3.32 1.70 27.96
C PRO A 55 -3.79 1.94 29.40
N THR A 56 -4.29 0.88 30.01
CA THR A 56 -4.64 0.85 31.43
C THR A 56 -3.62 -0.02 32.17
N ALA A 57 -3.60 0.03 33.51
CA ALA A 57 -2.80 -0.90 34.31
C ALA A 57 -3.12 -2.39 34.02
N CYS A 58 -4.31 -2.65 33.47
CA CYS A 58 -4.77 -3.97 33.06
C CYS A 58 -4.33 -4.37 31.64
N THR A 59 -3.72 -3.50 30.83
CA THR A 59 -3.37 -3.81 29.44
C THR A 59 -2.19 -4.78 29.40
N LEU A 60 -2.43 -6.00 28.93
CA LEU A 60 -1.44 -7.09 28.87
C LEU A 60 -0.71 -7.15 27.53
N GLY A 61 -1.35 -6.71 26.44
CA GLY A 61 -0.71 -6.73 25.13
C GLY A 61 -1.56 -6.12 24.03
N ILE A 62 -0.90 -5.86 22.90
CA ILE A 62 -1.51 -5.47 21.64
C ILE A 62 -1.49 -6.66 20.69
N TYR A 63 -2.63 -6.96 20.08
CA TYR A 63 -2.81 -8.11 19.20
C TYR A 63 -3.23 -7.63 17.82
N PHE A 64 -2.54 -8.13 16.80
CA PHE A 64 -2.91 -7.99 15.41
C PHE A 64 -3.70 -9.25 15.03
N ARG A 65 -4.97 -9.08 14.69
CA ARG A 65 -5.89 -10.17 14.37
C ARG A 65 -6.32 -10.05 12.92
N ILE A 66 -6.18 -11.15 12.19
CA ILE A 66 -6.67 -11.28 10.82
C ILE A 66 -7.85 -12.25 10.87
N THR A 67 -8.99 -11.84 10.31
CA THR A 67 -10.17 -12.70 10.16
C THR A 67 -10.58 -12.72 8.70
N GLN A 68 -10.83 -13.90 8.15
CA GLN A 68 -11.34 -14.06 6.79
C GLN A 68 -12.78 -14.59 6.85
N LYS A 69 -13.71 -13.96 6.11
CA LYS A 69 -15.10 -14.44 6.02
C LYS A 69 -15.18 -15.77 5.27
N ARG A 70 -14.32 -15.95 4.28
CA ARG A 70 -14.18 -17.11 3.40
C ARG A 70 -12.71 -17.48 3.25
N PRO A 71 -12.36 -18.76 3.08
CA PRO A 71 -10.97 -19.17 2.90
C PRO A 71 -10.48 -18.74 1.50
N THR A 72 -9.74 -17.62 1.43
CA THR A 72 -9.09 -17.14 0.20
C THR A 72 -7.59 -17.03 0.39
N ARG A 73 -6.84 -17.02 -0.73
CA ARG A 73 -5.40 -16.78 -0.73
C ARG A 73 -5.13 -15.29 -0.52
N VAL A 74 -4.84 -14.92 0.72
CA VAL A 74 -4.43 -13.56 1.10
C VAL A 74 -3.05 -13.60 1.74
N ALA A 75 -2.22 -12.64 1.37
CA ALA A 75 -1.00 -12.30 2.09
C ALA A 75 -1.25 -11.04 2.90
N VAL A 76 -0.97 -11.10 4.20
CA VAL A 76 -0.99 -9.94 5.10
C VAL A 76 0.37 -9.83 5.76
N ALA A 77 0.95 -8.64 5.73
CA ALA A 77 2.20 -8.32 6.40
C ALA A 77 2.06 -7.07 7.26
N PHE A 78 2.81 -7.03 8.36
CA PHE A 78 2.95 -5.88 9.24
C PHE A 78 4.44 -5.58 9.40
N ASP A 79 4.78 -4.30 9.44
CA ASP A 79 6.17 -3.85 9.61
C ASP A 79 6.23 -2.56 10.43
N ASP A 80 7.43 -2.16 10.86
CA ASP A 80 7.72 -0.89 11.55
C ASP A 80 6.82 -0.60 12.76
N ILE A 81 6.54 -1.64 13.58
CA ILE A 81 5.64 -1.54 14.73
C ILE A 81 6.34 -0.79 15.87
N THR A 82 5.79 0.37 16.24
CA THR A 82 6.29 1.21 17.32
C THR A 82 5.14 1.61 18.25
N ILE A 83 5.38 1.51 19.57
CA ILE A 83 4.47 2.03 20.60
C ILE A 83 5.21 3.10 21.38
N ALA A 84 4.69 4.33 21.38
CA ALA A 84 5.31 5.46 22.05
C ALA A 84 4.27 6.48 22.54
N GLN A 85 4.73 7.55 23.17
CA GLN A 85 3.86 8.70 23.45
C GLN A 85 3.48 9.37 22.11
N CYS A 86 2.24 9.83 21.95
CA CYS A 86 1.75 10.32 20.66
C CYS A 86 2.58 11.50 20.10
N GLY A 87 3.07 12.38 20.98
CA GLY A 87 3.94 13.49 20.58
C GLY A 87 5.37 13.10 20.17
N THR A 88 5.82 11.88 20.52
CA THR A 88 7.18 11.40 20.23
C THR A 88 7.26 10.56 18.97
N LEU A 89 6.12 10.23 18.33
CA LEU A 89 6.08 9.48 17.08
C LEU A 89 6.50 10.29 15.84
N ASN A 90 6.87 11.55 16.01
CA ASN A 90 7.35 12.43 14.93
C ASN A 90 8.79 12.13 14.44
N VAL A 91 9.32 10.92 14.65
CA VAL A 91 10.74 10.64 14.40
C VAL A 91 10.92 9.56 13.33
N LEU A 92 11.61 9.98 12.26
CA LEU A 92 12.11 9.27 11.08
C LEU A 92 11.07 8.87 10.03
N THR A 93 10.66 9.86 9.24
CA THR A 93 10.52 9.59 7.81
C THR A 93 11.87 9.06 7.33
N THR A 94 11.92 7.80 6.90
CA THR A 94 12.93 7.40 5.92
C THR A 94 12.78 8.39 4.77
N VAL A 95 13.71 9.34 4.66
CA VAL A 95 13.87 10.14 3.46
C VAL A 95 13.93 9.13 2.34
N GLU A 96 12.90 9.07 1.49
CA GLU A 96 13.00 8.29 0.25
C GLU A 96 14.33 8.69 -0.39
N PRO A 97 15.23 7.74 -0.72
CA PRO A 97 16.35 8.10 -1.57
C PRO A 97 15.74 8.78 -2.79
N PRO A 98 16.25 9.96 -3.22
CA PRO A 98 15.69 10.64 -4.36
C PRO A 98 15.57 9.63 -5.49
N PHE A 99 14.35 9.45 -6.00
CA PHE A 99 14.11 8.72 -7.24
C PHE A 99 14.90 9.43 -8.33
N THR A 100 16.18 9.12 -8.44
CA THR A 100 16.99 9.34 -9.63
C THR A 100 16.65 8.18 -10.56
N THR A 101 15.41 8.13 -11.02
CA THR A 101 15.23 7.59 -12.36
C THR A 101 15.94 8.59 -13.27
N PRO A 102 16.97 8.21 -14.03
CA PRO A 102 17.30 8.99 -15.20
C PRO A 102 16.07 8.85 -16.09
N PHE A 103 15.19 9.86 -16.05
CA PHE A 103 14.21 10.08 -17.11
C PHE A 103 15.05 10.36 -18.36
N ASN A 104 15.44 9.28 -19.02
CA ASN A 104 16.26 9.32 -20.21
C ASN A 104 15.36 9.92 -21.29
N LYS A 105 15.43 11.24 -21.48
CA LYS A 105 14.69 12.01 -22.51
C LYS A 105 14.84 11.42 -23.92
N THR A 106 15.75 10.48 -24.12
CA THR A 106 15.96 9.72 -25.35
C THR A 106 14.80 8.79 -25.70
N SER A 107 14.06 8.20 -24.75
CA SER A 107 12.98 7.26 -25.08
C SER A 107 11.74 7.96 -25.67
N LEU A 108 11.42 9.18 -25.23
CA LEU A 108 10.34 9.99 -25.80
C LEU A 108 10.67 10.47 -27.22
N ASN A 109 11.95 10.75 -27.50
CA ASN A 109 12.40 11.10 -28.85
C ASN A 109 12.38 9.92 -29.80
N TYR A 110 12.68 8.70 -29.32
CA TYR A 110 12.72 7.52 -30.19
C TYR A 110 11.34 7.13 -30.70
N ILE A 111 10.31 7.18 -29.85
CA ILE A 111 8.92 6.89 -30.25
C ILE A 111 8.44 7.93 -31.27
N ASN A 112 8.71 9.22 -31.03
CA ASN A 112 8.33 10.29 -31.97
C ASN A 112 9.06 10.16 -33.32
N TYR A 113 10.33 9.73 -33.32
CA TYR A 113 11.10 9.54 -34.55
C TYR A 113 10.61 8.34 -35.38
N ILE A 114 10.29 7.21 -34.72
CA ILE A 114 9.70 6.04 -35.39
C ILE A 114 8.35 6.40 -36.01
N LEU A 115 7.49 7.14 -35.28
CA LEU A 115 6.18 7.57 -35.78
C LEU A 115 6.30 8.48 -37.01
N LEU A 116 7.29 9.39 -37.02
CA LEU A 116 7.52 10.27 -38.17
C LEU A 116 7.97 9.48 -39.41
N ILE A 117 8.87 8.51 -39.24
CA ILE A 117 9.37 7.65 -40.32
C ILE A 117 8.23 6.80 -40.90
N THR A 118 7.38 6.20 -40.07
CA THR A 118 6.26 5.38 -40.55
C THR A 118 5.24 6.19 -41.34
N ILE A 119 4.94 7.42 -40.91
CA ILE A 119 4.07 8.35 -41.67
C ILE A 119 4.70 8.71 -43.02
N LEU A 120 6.00 9.03 -43.05
CA LEU A 120 6.71 9.36 -44.30
C LEU A 120 6.72 8.19 -45.29
N LEU A 121 7.01 6.98 -44.82
CA LEU A 121 6.99 5.78 -45.67
C LEU A 121 5.59 5.50 -46.22
N PHE A 122 4.54 5.69 -45.41
CA PHE A 122 3.16 5.54 -45.85
C PHE A 122 2.81 6.55 -46.96
N MET A 123 3.16 7.82 -46.77
CA MET A 123 2.95 8.88 -47.79
C MET A 123 3.71 8.60 -49.09
N LEU A 124 4.94 8.09 -49.02
CA LEU A 124 5.74 7.73 -50.18
C LEU A 124 5.17 6.52 -50.94
N ASN A 125 4.57 5.56 -50.23
CA ASN A 125 3.96 4.39 -50.85
C ASN A 125 2.67 4.75 -51.61
N ILE A 126 1.86 5.68 -51.09
CA ILE A 126 0.67 6.20 -51.79
C ILE A 126 1.06 6.90 -53.09
N ARG A 127 2.19 7.62 -53.10
CA ARG A 127 2.66 8.36 -54.29
C ARG A 127 3.15 7.46 -55.43
N ARG A 128 3.45 6.19 -55.18
CA ARG A 128 3.83 5.21 -56.21
C ARG A 128 2.65 4.44 -56.82
N SER A 129 1.46 4.57 -56.23
CA SER A 129 0.23 3.90 -56.68
C SER A 129 -0.69 4.80 -57.52
N TYR A 130 -0.20 5.97 -57.96
CA TYR A 130 -0.83 6.86 -58.93
C TYR A 130 0.03 6.99 -60.18
#